data_AF-A0A2C9LB55-F1
#
_entry.id   AF-A0A2C9LB55-F1
#
_cell.length_a   1.000
_cell.length_b   1.000
_cell.length_c   1.000
_cell.angle_alpha   90.00
_cell.angle_beta   90.00
_cell.angle_gamma   90.00
#
_symmetry.space_group_name_H-M   'P 1'
#
loop_
_entity.id
_entity.type
_entity.pdbx_description
1 polymer ?
#
loop_
_entity_poly.entity_id
_entity_poly.type
_entity_poly.pdbx_seq_one_letter_code
_entity_poly.pdbx_strand_id
1 'polypeptide(L)'
;MDLLKSAACQEIEKYEQDLISLGKKLWRLSEPGGKEVKSCETIVNFLVSHEFSVTKHYRGMSTAFRADFGENEIGGKKRPNVCVICRFDAHRKLGHVNGNNLQALTAVGTAIAIKSIIRTSSAEIGKVCVLGCPNSAKGWLIKMLNRKAFKDIDVVLSAMPGDRTEWDPVYVASKTYRATYSGLAAVVKEDSFAPAKNALDAAVHAYSNMLAMKEHFGPHWVAEGAITRGGHVGGKEPKQCETVIKIKGHTDRDLALLERRILPCFDAAAQSSGCELELVLGDKSYRSMINNKTLVYLMQLNAYYCGVLATPLKKHQVMPSVDLANVSHVVPSVCPIYFIGTDAEVGTAEFKSAANHHQAYCYSISMAKTLAMTAVDFLETPLIQFNCKNDLEETLRKEKDETTFMVFPVNQVTVYSLPNAIPVDSNTGWSKQV
;
A
#
# COMPACT_ATOMS: atom_id res chain seq x y z
N MET A 1 19.78 24.35 -13.72
CA MET A 1 18.43 23.78 -13.55
C MET A 1 17.64 24.14 -14.80
N ASP A 2 16.90 23.20 -15.37
CA ASP A 2 16.00 23.45 -16.51
C ASP A 2 14.99 24.58 -16.21
N LEU A 3 14.60 25.35 -17.23
CA LEU A 3 13.63 26.45 -17.10
C LEU A 3 12.28 25.95 -16.57
N LEU A 4 11.78 24.81 -17.08
CA LEU A 4 10.48 24.27 -16.65
C LEU A 4 10.54 23.71 -15.23
N LYS A 5 11.66 23.10 -14.85
CA LYS A 5 11.90 22.68 -13.46
C LYS A 5 11.93 23.88 -12.50
N SER A 6 12.60 24.96 -12.89
CA SER A 6 12.61 26.21 -12.11
C SER A 6 11.21 26.80 -11.96
N ALA A 7 10.44 26.84 -13.06
CA ALA A 7 9.06 27.33 -13.03
C ALA A 7 8.16 26.46 -12.13
N ALA A 8 8.35 25.13 -12.14
CA ALA A 8 7.60 24.22 -11.27
C ALA A 8 7.89 24.50 -9.78
N CYS A 9 9.16 24.74 -9.43
CA CYS A 9 9.55 25.11 -8.07
C CYS A 9 8.96 26.45 -7.63
N GLN A 10 9.01 27.45 -8.50
CA GLN A 10 8.46 28.79 -8.24
C GLN A 10 6.93 28.75 -8.06
N GLU A 11 6.22 27.90 -8.80
CA GLU A 11 4.78 27.73 -8.63
C GLU A 11 4.45 27.20 -7.22
N ILE A 12 5.24 26.24 -6.71
CA ILE A 12 5.04 25.71 -5.35
C ILE A 12 5.35 26.79 -4.30
N GLU A 13 6.41 27.57 -4.49
CA GLU A 13 6.78 28.67 -3.59
C GLU A 13 5.67 29.73 -3.51
N LYS A 14 5.07 30.07 -4.65
CA LYS A 14 3.95 31.00 -4.72
C LYS A 14 2.75 30.56 -3.86
N TYR A 15 2.47 29.27 -3.78
CA TYR A 15 1.36 28.70 -3.00
C TYR A 15 1.80 28.06 -1.68
N GLU A 16 3.03 28.31 -1.21
CA GLU A 16 3.61 27.64 -0.05
C GLU A 16 2.74 27.80 1.20
N GLN A 17 2.32 29.02 1.52
CA GLN A 17 1.52 29.29 2.73
C GLN A 17 0.15 28.61 2.67
N ASP A 18 -0.47 28.56 1.49
CA ASP A 18 -1.77 27.91 1.28
C ASP A 18 -1.64 26.38 1.43
N LEU A 19 -0.57 25.79 0.90
CA LEU A 19 -0.24 24.37 1.06
C LEU A 19 0.04 24.01 2.52
N ILE A 20 0.80 24.83 3.24
CA ILE A 20 1.05 24.64 4.68
C ILE A 20 -0.26 24.75 5.47
N SER A 21 -1.11 25.71 5.14
CA SER A 21 -2.43 25.88 5.74
C SER A 21 -3.32 24.65 5.51
N LEU A 22 -3.32 24.10 4.29
CA LEU A 22 -3.99 22.85 3.95
C LEU A 22 -3.50 21.69 4.83
N GLY A 23 -2.18 21.49 4.93
CA GLY A 23 -1.58 20.45 5.77
C GLY A 23 -1.95 20.60 7.25
N LYS A 24 -1.91 21.81 7.81
CA LYS A 24 -2.33 22.11 9.18
C LYS A 24 -3.81 21.82 9.41
N LYS A 25 -4.67 22.16 8.45
CA LYS A 25 -6.11 21.90 8.52
C LYS A 25 -6.39 20.40 8.52
N LEU A 26 -5.74 19.64 7.64
CA LEU A 26 -5.85 18.17 7.61
C LEU A 26 -5.34 17.52 8.90
N TRP A 27 -4.25 18.03 9.47
CA TRP A 27 -3.73 17.56 10.75
C TRP A 27 -4.77 17.73 11.87
N ARG A 28 -5.45 18.88 11.93
CA ARG A 28 -6.52 19.15 12.92
C ARG A 28 -7.76 18.27 12.72
N LEU A 29 -8.14 17.99 11.47
CA LEU A 29 -9.30 17.16 11.17
C LEU A 29 -9.11 15.71 11.62
N SER A 30 -7.92 15.12 11.37
CA SER A 30 -7.53 13.79 11.86
C SER A 30 -8.62 12.70 11.70
N GLU A 31 -9.30 12.68 10.55
CA GLU A 31 -10.40 11.75 10.33
C GLU A 31 -9.92 10.35 9.93
N PRO A 32 -10.53 9.27 10.44
CA PRO A 32 -10.07 7.92 10.17
C PRO A 32 -10.47 7.39 8.80
N GLY A 33 -9.66 6.45 8.29
CA GLY A 33 -9.89 5.75 7.03
C GLY A 33 -11.33 5.24 6.84
N GLY A 34 -11.98 5.65 5.75
CA GLY A 34 -13.38 5.44 5.40
C GLY A 34 -14.38 6.45 5.97
N LYS A 35 -13.92 7.46 6.73
CA LYS A 35 -14.76 8.48 7.38
C LYS A 35 -14.18 9.91 7.28
N GLU A 36 -13.24 10.12 6.36
CA GLU A 36 -12.46 11.32 6.07
C GLU A 36 -13.23 12.35 5.24
N VAL A 37 -14.50 12.58 5.58
CA VAL A 37 -15.40 13.40 4.77
C VAL A 37 -14.90 14.84 4.68
N LYS A 38 -14.56 15.47 5.82
CA LYS A 38 -14.12 16.87 5.85
C LYS A 38 -12.73 17.05 5.25
N SER A 39 -11.85 16.06 5.43
CA SER A 39 -10.50 16.04 4.89
C SER A 39 -10.55 15.93 3.36
N CYS A 40 -11.38 15.02 2.85
CA CYS A 40 -11.64 14.87 1.42
C CYS A 40 -12.21 16.16 0.83
N GLU A 41 -13.25 16.74 1.44
CA GLU A 41 -13.85 18.00 0.96
C GLU A 41 -12.86 19.16 0.98
N THR A 42 -12.02 19.25 2.02
CA THR A 42 -10.99 20.28 2.13
C THR A 42 -10.01 20.21 0.95
N ILE A 43 -9.53 19.01 0.61
CA ILE A 43 -8.59 18.82 -0.50
C ILE A 43 -9.28 19.05 -1.85
N VAL A 44 -10.50 18.53 -2.03
CA VAL A 44 -11.26 18.73 -3.27
C VAL A 44 -11.53 20.20 -3.52
N ASN A 45 -11.96 20.96 -2.51
CA ASN A 45 -12.22 22.39 -2.66
C ASN A 45 -10.93 23.16 -3.01
N PHE A 46 -9.79 22.76 -2.44
CA PHE A 46 -8.49 23.33 -2.78
C PHE A 46 -8.09 23.04 -4.23
N LEU A 47 -8.28 21.81 -4.71
CA LEU A 47 -7.96 21.45 -6.10
C LEU A 47 -8.91 22.17 -7.08
N VAL A 48 -10.20 22.28 -6.76
CA VAL A 48 -11.18 23.03 -7.57
C VAL A 48 -10.83 24.52 -7.64
N SER A 49 -10.39 25.14 -6.54
CA SER A 49 -9.95 26.54 -6.55
C SER A 49 -8.68 26.75 -7.39
N HIS A 50 -7.94 25.68 -7.67
CA HIS A 50 -6.82 25.65 -8.60
C HIS A 50 -7.23 25.04 -9.95
N GLU A 51 -8.48 25.19 -10.37
CA GLU A 51 -9.00 24.83 -11.71
C GLU A 51 -8.85 23.35 -12.10
N PHE A 52 -8.70 22.43 -11.14
CA PHE A 52 -8.78 20.99 -11.45
C PHE A 52 -10.24 20.55 -11.64
N SER A 53 -10.46 19.66 -12.61
CA SER A 53 -11.73 18.95 -12.75
C SER A 53 -11.77 17.78 -11.78
N VAL A 54 -12.68 17.78 -10.80
CA VAL A 54 -12.69 16.79 -9.71
C VAL A 54 -13.93 15.89 -9.76
N THR A 55 -13.69 14.58 -9.87
CA THR A 55 -14.68 13.53 -9.68
C THR A 55 -14.63 13.02 -8.24
N LYS A 56 -15.64 13.35 -7.43
CA LYS A 56 -15.83 12.81 -6.07
C LYS A 56 -16.37 11.37 -6.12
N HIS A 57 -16.30 10.69 -4.99
CA HIS A 57 -16.74 9.30 -4.81
C HIS A 57 -16.13 8.34 -5.85
N TYR A 58 -14.89 8.61 -6.25
CA TYR A 58 -14.28 7.98 -7.42
C TYR A 58 -14.25 6.46 -7.27
N ARG A 59 -14.67 5.77 -8.35
CA ARG A 59 -14.83 4.31 -8.39
C ARG A 59 -15.74 3.76 -7.28
N GLY A 60 -16.75 4.51 -6.82
CA GLY A 60 -17.72 4.04 -5.83
C GLY A 60 -17.13 3.93 -4.42
N MET A 61 -16.19 4.80 -4.07
CA MET A 61 -15.55 4.87 -2.76
C MET A 61 -15.85 6.24 -2.16
N SER A 62 -16.60 6.27 -1.05
CA SER A 62 -17.29 7.48 -0.54
C SER A 62 -16.38 8.68 -0.28
N THR A 63 -15.12 8.46 0.05
CA THR A 63 -14.14 9.52 0.37
C THR A 63 -12.92 9.47 -0.54
N ALA A 64 -13.06 8.83 -1.69
CA ALA A 64 -12.07 8.90 -2.76
C ALA A 64 -12.43 9.99 -3.77
N PHE A 65 -11.41 10.55 -4.41
CA PHE A 65 -11.60 11.45 -5.53
C PHE A 65 -10.54 11.23 -6.60
N ARG A 66 -10.83 11.69 -7.81
CA ARG A 66 -9.87 11.87 -8.89
C ARG A 66 -9.95 13.32 -9.35
N ALA A 67 -8.82 14.02 -9.37
CA ALA A 67 -8.72 15.37 -9.91
C ALA A 67 -7.86 15.32 -11.16
N ASP A 68 -8.31 15.91 -12.27
CA ASP A 68 -7.62 15.89 -13.55
C ASP A 68 -7.33 17.33 -14.02
N PHE A 69 -6.19 17.51 -14.68
CA PHE A 69 -5.88 18.70 -15.46
C PHE A 69 -5.06 18.34 -16.70
N GLY A 70 -5.38 18.99 -17.82
CA GLY A 70 -4.83 18.67 -19.14
C GLY A 70 -5.54 17.49 -19.81
N GLU A 71 -5.12 17.20 -21.03
CA GLU A 71 -5.71 16.16 -21.88
C GLU A 71 -4.70 15.06 -22.14
N ASN A 72 -5.16 13.80 -22.11
CA ASN A 72 -4.34 12.62 -22.40
C ASN A 72 -4.30 12.27 -23.89
N GLU A 73 -5.02 13.02 -24.72
CA GLU A 73 -5.01 12.93 -26.17
C GLU A 73 -5.25 14.32 -26.74
N ILE A 74 -4.35 14.81 -27.58
CA ILE A 74 -4.51 16.11 -28.24
C ILE A 74 -4.11 15.96 -29.71
N GLY A 75 -4.99 16.40 -30.61
CA GLY A 75 -4.80 16.23 -32.06
C GLY A 75 -4.66 14.76 -32.50
N GLY A 76 -5.31 13.82 -31.80
CA GLY A 76 -5.22 12.37 -32.07
C GLY A 76 -3.94 11.69 -31.55
N LYS A 77 -3.08 12.41 -30.82
CA LYS A 77 -1.84 11.86 -30.25
C LYS A 77 -1.99 11.66 -28.75
N LYS A 78 -1.78 10.42 -28.29
CA LYS A 78 -1.73 10.11 -26.86
C LYS A 78 -0.60 10.88 -26.19
N ARG A 79 -0.89 11.50 -25.06
CA ARG A 79 0.07 12.20 -24.21
C ARG A 79 0.25 11.48 -22.87
N PRO A 80 1.43 11.58 -22.24
CA PRO A 80 1.68 10.94 -20.95
C PRO A 80 0.77 11.51 -19.87
N ASN A 81 0.26 10.63 -19.00
CA ASN A 81 -0.47 11.02 -17.79
C ASN A 81 0.33 10.68 -16.53
N VAL A 82 0.71 11.72 -15.78
CA VAL A 82 1.37 11.61 -14.47
C VAL A 82 0.31 11.58 -13.38
N CYS A 83 0.29 10.51 -12.60
CA CYS A 83 -0.57 10.40 -11.42
C CYS A 83 0.21 10.73 -10.15
N VAL A 84 -0.37 11.54 -9.27
CA VAL A 84 0.14 11.79 -7.93
C VAL A 84 -0.82 11.20 -6.90
N ILE A 85 -0.30 10.38 -5.97
CA ILE A 85 -1.12 9.73 -4.94
C ILE A 85 -1.27 10.67 -3.74
N CYS A 86 -2.52 10.99 -3.41
CA CYS A 86 -2.87 11.82 -2.25
C CYS A 86 -3.53 10.96 -1.18
N ARG A 87 -2.84 10.79 -0.04
CA ARG A 87 -3.39 10.14 1.16
C ARG A 87 -3.58 11.15 2.26
N PHE A 88 -4.61 10.98 3.07
CA PHE A 88 -5.02 11.95 4.08
C PHE A 88 -5.83 11.33 5.23
N ASP A 89 -5.91 9.99 5.34
CA ASP A 89 -6.53 9.34 6.50
C ASP A 89 -5.64 9.45 7.74
N ALA A 90 -6.27 9.46 8.90
CA ALA A 90 -5.60 9.38 10.18
C ALA A 90 -5.88 8.06 10.91
N HIS A 91 -5.07 7.74 11.91
CA HIS A 91 -5.38 6.66 12.82
C HIS A 91 -6.54 7.05 13.75
N ARG A 92 -7.54 6.16 13.91
CA ARG A 92 -8.80 6.42 14.66
C ARG A 92 -8.62 7.04 16.04
N LYS A 93 -7.57 6.67 16.77
CA LYS A 93 -7.30 7.18 18.13
C LYS A 93 -6.10 8.11 18.19
N LEU A 94 -5.12 7.93 17.30
CA LEU A 94 -3.82 8.57 17.44
C LEU A 94 -3.67 9.79 16.51
N GLY A 95 -4.52 9.95 15.50
CA GLY A 95 -4.39 11.03 14.51
C GLY A 95 -3.36 10.67 13.43
N HIS A 96 -2.72 11.69 12.85
CA HIS A 96 -1.74 11.56 11.76
C HIS A 96 -0.36 11.02 12.22
N VAL A 97 -0.34 9.86 12.86
CA VAL A 97 0.91 9.17 13.26
C VAL A 97 1.75 8.67 12.08
N ASN A 98 1.17 8.64 10.87
CA ASN A 98 1.86 8.31 9.63
C ASN A 98 2.16 9.57 8.78
N GLY A 99 1.85 10.77 9.27
CA GLY A 99 2.10 12.02 8.56
C GLY A 99 1.26 12.24 7.29
N ASN A 100 0.11 11.58 7.13
CA ASN A 100 -0.69 11.69 5.90
C ASN A 100 -1.17 13.13 5.61
N ASN A 101 -1.22 14.03 6.60
CA ASN A 101 -1.41 15.46 6.38
C ASN A 101 -0.31 16.09 5.50
N LEU A 102 0.94 15.64 5.66
CA LEU A 102 2.09 16.06 4.87
C LEU A 102 2.09 15.39 3.49
N GLN A 103 1.74 14.11 3.40
CA GLN A 103 1.61 13.42 2.11
C GLN A 103 0.56 14.09 1.23
N ALA A 104 -0.58 14.50 1.79
CA ALA A 104 -1.61 15.26 1.07
C ALA A 104 -1.08 16.60 0.55
N LEU A 105 -0.37 17.35 1.40
CA LEU A 105 0.26 18.61 1.03
C LEU A 105 1.24 18.42 -0.13
N THR A 106 2.16 17.46 0.00
CA THR A 106 3.17 17.16 -1.02
C THR A 106 2.50 16.77 -2.34
N ALA A 107 1.49 15.90 -2.31
CA ALA A 107 0.77 15.47 -3.50
C ALA A 107 0.06 16.62 -4.22
N VAL A 108 -0.64 17.49 -3.48
CA VAL A 108 -1.36 18.64 -4.02
C VAL A 108 -0.39 19.70 -4.56
N GLY A 109 0.69 19.99 -3.84
CA GLY A 109 1.73 20.91 -4.29
C GLY A 109 2.40 20.45 -5.59
N THR A 110 2.75 19.16 -5.68
CA THR A 110 3.27 18.57 -6.92
C THR A 110 2.27 18.69 -8.07
N ALA A 111 0.99 18.41 -7.84
CA ALA A 111 -0.02 18.50 -8.90
C ALA A 111 -0.19 19.93 -9.43
N ILE A 112 -0.22 20.94 -8.55
CA ILE A 112 -0.33 22.36 -8.94
C ILE A 112 0.88 22.80 -9.76
N ALA A 113 2.08 22.35 -9.38
CA ALA A 113 3.29 22.63 -10.15
C ALA A 113 3.19 22.04 -11.57
N ILE A 114 2.83 20.76 -11.69
CA ILE A 114 2.69 20.09 -12.99
C ILE A 114 1.62 20.77 -13.83
N LYS A 115 0.49 21.16 -13.23
CA LYS A 115 -0.56 21.94 -13.89
C LYS A 115 0.00 23.23 -14.50
N SER A 116 0.77 24.00 -13.73
CA SER A 116 1.36 25.26 -14.22
C SER A 116 2.27 25.02 -15.41
N ILE A 117 3.07 23.95 -15.38
CA ILE A 117 3.93 23.55 -16.51
C ILE A 117 3.09 23.14 -17.73
N ILE A 118 2.03 22.35 -17.57
CA ILE A 118 1.13 21.97 -18.68
C ILE A 118 0.51 23.22 -19.33
N ARG A 119 0.17 24.24 -18.54
CA ARG A 119 -0.46 25.47 -19.03
C ARG A 119 0.52 26.44 -19.70
N THR A 120 1.76 26.49 -19.22
CA THR A 120 2.78 27.47 -19.66
C THR A 120 3.68 26.94 -20.77
N SER A 121 3.79 25.62 -20.91
CA SER A 121 4.54 25.02 -22.00
C SER A 121 3.93 25.35 -23.36
N SER A 122 4.77 25.75 -24.31
CA SER A 122 4.37 25.93 -25.71
C SER A 122 4.06 24.60 -26.40
N ALA A 123 4.52 23.49 -25.82
CA ALA A 123 4.20 22.15 -26.26
C ALA A 123 3.12 21.54 -25.36
N GLU A 124 2.23 20.78 -25.97
CA GLU A 124 1.26 19.95 -25.26
C GLU A 124 1.97 18.75 -24.61
N ILE A 125 2.52 18.97 -23.41
CA ILE A 125 3.40 18.03 -22.72
C ILE A 125 2.65 16.89 -22.00
N GLY A 126 1.34 17.03 -21.77
CA GLY A 126 0.46 15.94 -21.35
C GLY A 126 -0.51 16.29 -20.23
N LYS A 127 -0.72 15.34 -19.32
CA LYS A 127 -1.79 15.37 -18.32
C LYS A 127 -1.26 15.08 -16.93
N VAL A 128 -1.90 15.68 -15.93
CA VAL A 128 -1.75 15.30 -14.52
C VAL A 128 -3.07 14.85 -13.93
N CYS A 129 -3.03 13.82 -13.09
CA CYS A 129 -4.15 13.46 -12.23
C CYS A 129 -3.71 13.25 -10.78
N VAL A 130 -4.60 13.59 -9.85
CA VAL A 130 -4.45 13.31 -8.42
C VAL A 130 -5.45 12.26 -8.02
N LEU A 131 -4.98 11.14 -7.47
CA LEU A 131 -5.85 10.13 -6.89
C LEU A 131 -5.86 10.29 -5.37
N GLY A 132 -6.99 10.79 -4.86
CA GLY A 132 -7.29 10.83 -3.43
C GLY A 132 -7.73 9.46 -2.95
N CYS A 133 -6.87 8.77 -2.21
CA CYS A 133 -7.11 7.40 -1.74
C CYS A 133 -6.70 7.25 -0.27
N PRO A 134 -7.55 7.67 0.67
CA PRO A 134 -7.16 7.80 2.06
C PRO A 134 -6.93 6.46 2.77
N ASN A 135 -7.84 5.48 2.75
CA ASN A 135 -7.81 4.29 3.63
C ASN A 135 -6.78 3.18 3.25
N SER A 136 -5.49 3.51 3.31
CA SER A 136 -4.36 2.63 2.97
C SER A 136 -4.31 1.35 3.82
N ALA A 137 -4.66 1.45 5.10
CA ALA A 137 -4.73 0.31 6.03
C ALA A 137 -5.76 -0.76 5.60
N LYS A 138 -6.71 -0.41 4.74
CA LYS A 138 -7.68 -1.34 4.13
C LYS A 138 -7.39 -1.64 2.65
N GLY A 139 -6.22 -1.27 2.13
CA GLY A 139 -5.81 -1.57 0.77
C GLY A 139 -6.65 -0.86 -0.28
N TRP A 140 -7.04 0.38 -0.05
CA TRP A 140 -7.95 1.08 -0.97
C TRP A 140 -7.34 1.35 -2.34
N LEU A 141 -6.02 1.53 -2.46
CA LEU A 141 -5.38 1.59 -3.79
C LEU A 141 -5.51 0.26 -4.54
N ILE A 142 -5.45 -0.89 -3.85
CA ILE A 142 -5.69 -2.21 -4.45
C ILE A 142 -7.14 -2.29 -4.97
N LYS A 143 -8.11 -1.78 -4.18
CA LYS A 143 -9.51 -1.71 -4.62
C LYS A 143 -9.68 -0.80 -5.84
N MET A 144 -9.01 0.35 -5.88
CA MET A 144 -9.00 1.22 -7.05
C MET A 144 -8.39 0.54 -8.26
N LEU A 145 -7.27 -0.17 -8.08
CA LEU A 145 -6.61 -0.96 -9.12
C LEU A 145 -7.56 -2.00 -9.72
N ASN A 146 -8.22 -2.79 -8.87
CA ASN A 146 -9.21 -3.79 -9.31
C ASN A 146 -10.41 -3.15 -10.01
N ARG A 147 -10.75 -1.90 -9.68
CA ARG A 147 -11.79 -1.09 -10.34
C ARG A 147 -11.26 -0.32 -11.56
N LYS A 148 -10.09 -0.70 -12.10
CA LYS A 148 -9.45 -0.14 -13.31
C LYS A 148 -9.16 1.36 -13.22
N ALA A 149 -8.86 1.88 -12.02
CA ALA A 149 -8.57 3.29 -11.80
C ALA A 149 -7.30 3.79 -12.51
N PHE A 150 -6.34 2.89 -12.78
CA PHE A 150 -5.01 3.20 -13.31
C PHE A 150 -4.85 2.96 -14.81
N LYS A 151 -5.94 2.65 -15.53
CA LYS A 151 -5.89 2.24 -16.94
C LYS A 151 -5.28 3.31 -17.86
N ASP A 152 -5.50 4.59 -17.54
CA ASP A 152 -5.07 5.73 -18.35
C ASP A 152 -3.89 6.50 -17.73
N ILE A 153 -3.12 5.86 -16.85
CA ILE A 153 -1.99 6.45 -16.13
C ILE A 153 -0.69 5.82 -16.63
N ASP A 154 0.29 6.65 -17.01
CA ASP A 154 1.57 6.18 -17.54
C ASP A 154 2.68 6.14 -16.48
N VAL A 155 2.56 6.94 -15.41
CA VAL A 155 3.48 6.92 -14.27
C VAL A 155 2.77 7.33 -12.97
N VAL A 156 3.18 6.77 -11.83
CA VAL A 156 2.66 7.11 -10.51
C VAL A 156 3.77 7.64 -9.60
N LEU A 157 3.56 8.83 -9.05
CA LEU A 157 4.43 9.49 -8.11
C LEU A 157 3.77 9.55 -6.73
N SER A 158 4.53 9.20 -5.70
CA SER A 158 4.14 9.31 -4.30
C SER A 158 5.40 9.59 -3.48
N ALA A 159 5.26 10.08 -2.26
CA ALA A 159 6.33 10.14 -1.27
C ALA A 159 5.72 10.01 0.13
N MET A 160 6.42 9.33 1.04
CA MET A 160 5.95 9.17 2.42
C MET A 160 6.82 9.97 3.38
N PRO A 161 6.21 10.73 4.30
CA PRO A 161 6.97 11.37 5.37
C PRO A 161 7.53 10.32 6.32
N GLY A 162 8.74 10.53 6.80
CA GLY A 162 9.39 9.64 7.73
C GLY A 162 10.47 10.30 8.56
N ASP A 163 11.18 9.46 9.29
CA ASP A 163 12.26 9.80 10.22
C ASP A 163 13.64 9.78 9.55
N ARG A 164 13.66 9.60 8.22
CA ARG A 164 14.85 9.57 7.36
C ARG A 164 14.45 9.81 5.91
N THR A 165 15.43 10.04 5.06
CA THR A 165 15.28 10.07 3.61
C THR A 165 15.83 8.78 3.04
N GLU A 166 15.00 8.11 2.26
CA GLU A 166 15.31 6.83 1.65
C GLU A 166 14.66 6.77 0.27
N TRP A 167 15.48 6.71 -0.78
CA TRP A 167 15.02 6.85 -2.16
C TRP A 167 14.49 5.56 -2.78
N ASP A 168 15.04 4.42 -2.34
CA ASP A 168 14.61 3.09 -2.75
C ASP A 168 14.34 2.20 -1.52
N PRO A 169 13.31 2.53 -0.72
CA PRO A 169 12.93 1.75 0.45
C PRO A 169 12.31 0.42 0.03
N VAL A 170 12.67 -0.65 0.74
CA VAL A 170 12.09 -1.97 0.47
C VAL A 170 10.82 -2.17 1.28
N TYR A 171 9.66 -2.17 0.59
CA TYR A 171 8.37 -2.51 1.18
C TYR A 171 8.04 -3.98 0.97
N VAL A 172 7.81 -4.69 2.07
CA VAL A 172 7.58 -6.14 2.04
C VAL A 172 6.24 -6.53 1.43
N ALA A 173 6.22 -7.70 0.77
CA ALA A 173 5.00 -8.40 0.44
C ALA A 173 4.37 -8.99 1.71
N SER A 174 3.03 -9.05 1.78
CA SER A 174 2.37 -9.75 2.88
C SER A 174 0.99 -10.32 2.52
N LYS A 175 0.65 -11.43 3.18
CA LYS A 175 -0.67 -12.06 3.13
C LYS A 175 -1.17 -12.32 4.54
N THR A 176 -2.48 -12.30 4.70
CA THR A 176 -3.15 -12.65 5.96
C THR A 176 -4.13 -13.78 5.72
N TYR A 177 -4.05 -14.85 6.50
CA TYR A 177 -4.97 -15.99 6.47
C TYR A 177 -5.80 -16.03 7.74
N ARG A 178 -7.02 -16.52 7.61
CA ARG A 178 -7.83 -17.01 8.73
C ARG A 178 -7.88 -18.53 8.62
N ALA A 179 -7.47 -19.20 9.69
CA ALA A 179 -7.65 -20.64 9.83
C ALA A 179 -8.70 -20.92 10.90
N THR A 180 -9.75 -21.63 10.53
CA THR A 180 -10.82 -22.07 11.42
C THR A 180 -10.73 -23.59 11.56
N TYR A 181 -10.49 -24.06 12.78
CA TYR A 181 -10.58 -25.49 13.10
C TYR A 181 -11.97 -25.80 13.62
N SER A 182 -12.58 -26.85 13.07
CA SER A 182 -13.87 -27.38 13.50
C SER A 182 -13.71 -28.83 13.95
N GLY A 183 -14.15 -29.10 15.18
CA GLY A 183 -14.06 -30.39 15.82
C GLY A 183 -15.40 -30.88 16.36
N LEU A 184 -15.33 -31.83 17.29
CA LEU A 184 -16.48 -32.47 17.91
C LEU A 184 -16.22 -32.49 19.42
N ALA A 185 -17.05 -31.79 20.18
CA ALA A 185 -17.01 -31.89 21.64
C ALA A 185 -17.54 -33.27 22.02
N ALA A 186 -16.75 -34.05 22.73
CA ALA A 186 -17.27 -35.22 23.40
C ALA A 186 -18.13 -34.71 24.57
N VAL A 187 -19.38 -35.16 24.63
CA VAL A 187 -19.98 -35.31 25.95
C VAL A 187 -19.42 -36.64 26.43
N VAL A 188 -18.70 -36.63 27.55
CA VAL A 188 -18.39 -37.86 28.29
C VAL A 188 -19.73 -38.41 28.78
N LYS A 189 -20.49 -39.05 27.89
CA LYS A 189 -21.56 -39.98 28.22
C LYS A 189 -20.90 -41.34 28.18
N GLU A 190 -21.15 -42.13 29.22
CA GLU A 190 -20.54 -43.44 29.48
C GLU A 190 -20.62 -44.42 28.29
N ASP A 191 -21.45 -44.15 27.26
CA ASP A 191 -21.70 -45.02 26.11
C ASP A 191 -21.25 -44.48 24.72
N SER A 192 -20.55 -43.33 24.63
CA SER A 192 -20.11 -42.76 23.34
C SER A 192 -18.60 -42.91 23.13
N PHE A 193 -18.20 -43.92 22.35
CA PHE A 193 -16.80 -44.28 22.06
C PHE A 193 -16.07 -43.40 21.01
N ALA A 194 -16.70 -42.37 20.46
CA ALA A 194 -16.04 -41.50 19.47
C ALA A 194 -15.03 -40.57 20.17
N PRO A 195 -13.74 -40.57 19.79
CA PRO A 195 -12.74 -39.69 20.40
C PRO A 195 -13.10 -38.22 20.15
N ALA A 196 -12.94 -37.38 21.16
CA ALA A 196 -13.11 -35.94 21.04
C ALA A 196 -12.14 -35.37 20.00
N LYS A 197 -12.61 -34.38 19.24
CA LYS A 197 -11.77 -33.63 18.29
C LYS A 197 -11.66 -32.20 18.82
N ASN A 198 -10.58 -31.90 19.52
CA ASN A 198 -10.39 -30.62 20.19
C ASN A 198 -9.80 -29.57 19.22
N ALA A 199 -10.61 -28.58 18.85
CA ALA A 199 -10.21 -27.53 17.92
C ALA A 199 -9.15 -26.57 18.51
N LEU A 200 -9.09 -26.42 19.84
CA LEU A 200 -8.06 -25.61 20.49
C LEU A 200 -6.69 -26.30 20.39
N ASP A 201 -6.62 -27.61 20.62
CA ASP A 201 -5.37 -28.37 20.50
C ASP A 201 -4.85 -28.33 19.05
N ALA A 202 -5.74 -28.46 18.06
CA ALA A 202 -5.40 -28.27 16.66
C ALA A 202 -4.76 -26.89 16.38
N ALA A 203 -5.35 -25.81 16.91
CA ALA A 203 -4.80 -24.47 16.76
C ALA A 203 -3.44 -24.28 17.48
N VAL A 204 -3.27 -24.87 18.67
CA VAL A 204 -2.00 -24.83 19.41
C VAL A 204 -0.92 -25.63 18.68
N HIS A 205 -1.27 -26.79 18.12
CA HIS A 205 -0.37 -27.58 17.28
C HIS A 205 0.04 -26.81 16.03
N ALA A 206 -0.91 -26.18 15.34
CA ALA A 206 -0.62 -25.37 14.16
C ALA A 206 0.35 -24.21 14.49
N TYR A 207 0.11 -23.51 15.60
CA TYR A 207 0.98 -22.42 16.06
C TYR A 207 2.37 -22.94 16.43
N SER A 208 2.45 -24.07 17.12
CA SER A 208 3.72 -24.72 17.50
C SER A 208 4.52 -25.16 16.28
N ASN A 209 3.86 -25.79 15.31
CA ASN A 209 4.45 -26.18 14.03
C ASN A 209 5.00 -24.95 13.28
N MET A 210 4.22 -23.86 13.22
CA MET A 210 4.64 -22.60 12.59
C MET A 210 5.88 -22.01 13.29
N LEU A 211 5.94 -22.04 14.63
CA LEU A 211 7.11 -21.57 15.37
C LEU A 211 8.35 -22.42 15.11
N ALA A 212 8.19 -23.73 15.00
CA ALA A 212 9.28 -24.65 14.67
C ALA A 212 9.85 -24.40 13.26
N MET A 213 9.08 -23.79 12.35
CA MET A 213 9.55 -23.46 11.00
C MET A 213 10.52 -22.27 10.94
N LYS A 214 10.74 -21.54 12.04
CA LYS A 214 11.61 -20.34 12.04
C LYS A 214 13.04 -20.61 11.55
N GLU A 215 13.60 -21.79 11.83
CA GLU A 215 14.93 -22.21 11.33
C GLU A 215 14.97 -22.40 9.80
N HIS A 216 13.81 -22.48 9.16
CA HIS A 216 13.66 -22.65 7.71
C HIS A 216 13.27 -21.35 6.99
N PHE A 217 13.30 -20.22 7.68
CA PHE A 217 12.96 -18.92 7.13
C PHE A 217 14.18 -18.29 6.46
N GLY A 218 13.95 -17.64 5.31
CA GLY A 218 14.93 -16.74 4.74
C GLY A 218 15.13 -15.49 5.61
N PRO A 219 16.19 -14.71 5.35
CA PRO A 219 16.43 -13.46 6.04
C PRO A 219 15.20 -12.55 6.00
N HIS A 220 14.81 -12.00 7.15
CA HIS A 220 13.70 -11.04 7.29
C HIS A 220 12.30 -11.59 6.92
N TRP A 221 12.14 -12.90 6.76
CA TRP A 221 10.81 -13.51 6.64
C TRP A 221 10.13 -13.52 8.00
N VAL A 222 8.85 -13.21 8.03
CA VAL A 222 8.09 -13.11 9.28
C VAL A 222 6.77 -13.86 9.14
N ALA A 223 6.50 -14.75 10.08
CA ALA A 223 5.20 -15.36 10.30
C ALA A 223 4.72 -15.01 11.72
N GLU A 224 3.64 -14.25 11.79
CA GLU A 224 2.97 -13.84 13.03
C GLU A 224 1.61 -14.51 13.09
N GLY A 225 1.25 -15.10 14.22
CA GLY A 225 -0.05 -15.73 14.42
C GLY A 225 -0.69 -15.29 15.73
N ALA A 226 -2.03 -15.26 15.76
CA ALA A 226 -2.79 -15.05 16.99
C ALA A 226 -4.03 -15.94 17.00
N ILE A 227 -4.28 -16.62 18.12
CA ILE A 227 -5.55 -17.28 18.39
C ILE A 227 -6.56 -16.20 18.74
N THR A 228 -7.51 -15.95 17.84
CA THR A 228 -8.52 -14.90 18.00
C THR A 228 -9.76 -15.38 18.72
N ARG A 229 -10.05 -16.68 18.64
CA ARG A 229 -11.12 -17.35 19.40
C ARG A 229 -10.67 -18.75 19.79
N GLY A 230 -10.37 -18.96 21.08
CA GLY A 230 -9.87 -20.24 21.60
C GLY A 230 -10.95 -21.21 22.12
N GLY A 231 -12.24 -20.85 22.05
CA GLY A 231 -13.32 -21.61 22.67
C GLY A 231 -13.62 -21.21 24.13
N HIS A 232 -14.58 -21.88 24.76
CA HIS A 232 -15.01 -21.63 26.15
C HIS A 232 -14.57 -22.78 27.06
N VAL A 233 -14.12 -22.44 28.27
CA VAL A 233 -13.75 -23.41 29.31
C VAL A 233 -15.00 -23.75 30.14
N GLY A 234 -15.39 -25.02 30.18
CA GLY A 234 -16.61 -25.46 30.88
C GLY A 234 -16.86 -26.96 30.83
N GLY A 235 -15.79 -27.77 31.01
CA GLY A 235 -15.87 -29.24 31.04
C GLY A 235 -16.19 -29.93 29.70
N LYS A 236 -16.14 -29.20 28.58
CA LYS A 236 -16.36 -29.71 27.22
C LYS A 236 -15.24 -29.21 26.31
N GLU A 237 -14.73 -30.05 25.40
CA GLU A 237 -13.70 -29.59 24.46
C GLU A 237 -14.23 -28.50 23.51
N PRO A 238 -13.41 -27.50 23.15
CA PRO A 238 -13.75 -26.52 22.12
C PRO A 238 -14.10 -27.15 20.77
N LYS A 239 -15.32 -26.91 20.29
CA LYS A 239 -15.77 -27.34 18.95
C LYS A 239 -15.19 -26.50 17.81
N GLN A 240 -14.82 -25.26 18.09
CA GLN A 240 -14.35 -24.34 17.08
C GLN A 240 -13.26 -23.44 17.64
N CYS A 241 -12.20 -23.24 16.86
CA CYS A 241 -11.10 -22.34 17.19
C CYS A 241 -10.71 -21.53 15.94
N GLU A 242 -10.54 -20.22 16.08
CA GLU A 242 -10.14 -19.33 14.98
C GLU A 242 -8.76 -18.72 15.25
N THR A 243 -7.88 -18.83 14.26
CA THR A 243 -6.55 -18.22 14.26
C THR A 243 -6.39 -17.30 13.06
N VAL A 244 -5.64 -16.21 13.24
CA VAL A 244 -5.22 -15.31 12.17
C VAL A 244 -3.72 -15.39 12.04
N ILE A 245 -3.24 -15.56 10.80
CA ILE A 245 -1.82 -15.61 10.47
C ILE A 245 -1.49 -14.51 9.50
N LYS A 246 -0.44 -13.74 9.77
CA LYS A 246 0.14 -12.79 8.85
C LYS A 246 1.55 -13.24 8.49
N ILE A 247 1.78 -13.44 7.20
CA ILE A 247 3.10 -13.76 6.66
C ILE A 247 3.64 -12.57 5.87
N LYS A 248 4.94 -12.30 5.97
CA LYS A 248 5.65 -11.22 5.29
C LYS A 248 6.94 -11.77 4.66
N GLY A 249 7.21 -11.38 3.42
CA GLY A 249 8.43 -11.71 2.68
C GLY A 249 9.00 -10.45 2.04
N HIS A 250 10.32 -10.37 1.90
CA HIS A 250 11.00 -9.20 1.32
C HIS A 250 10.58 -8.99 -0.14
N THR A 251 10.46 -10.10 -0.88
CA THR A 251 9.92 -10.16 -2.24
C THR A 251 8.64 -11.00 -2.31
N ASP A 252 7.90 -10.90 -3.41
CA ASP A 252 6.77 -11.80 -3.67
C ASP A 252 7.17 -13.28 -3.75
N ARG A 253 8.40 -13.55 -4.23
CA ARG A 253 8.99 -14.89 -4.25
C ARG A 253 9.20 -15.42 -2.83
N ASP A 254 9.81 -14.62 -1.97
CA ASP A 254 10.03 -14.95 -0.56
C ASP A 254 8.71 -15.25 0.15
N LEU A 255 7.70 -14.42 -0.10
CA LEU A 255 6.37 -14.62 0.46
C LEU A 255 5.74 -15.94 -0.02
N ALA A 256 5.88 -16.28 -1.30
CA ALA A 256 5.38 -17.54 -1.85
C ALA A 256 6.11 -18.76 -1.26
N LEU A 257 7.43 -18.66 -1.03
CA LEU A 257 8.21 -19.70 -0.37
C LEU A 257 7.78 -19.87 1.10
N LEU A 258 7.60 -18.77 1.83
CA LEU A 258 7.12 -18.79 3.20
C LEU A 258 5.71 -19.38 3.29
N GLU A 259 4.80 -18.98 2.39
CA GLU A 259 3.44 -19.53 2.29
C GLU A 259 3.48 -21.07 2.13
N ARG A 260 4.30 -21.58 1.21
CA ARG A 260 4.47 -23.03 0.99
C ARG A 260 4.99 -23.79 2.22
N ARG A 261 5.70 -23.13 3.13
CA ARG A 261 6.20 -23.73 4.38
C ARG A 261 5.17 -23.67 5.50
N ILE A 262 4.43 -22.56 5.59
CA ILE A 262 3.54 -22.30 6.72
C ILE A 262 2.18 -22.96 6.56
N LEU A 263 1.58 -22.95 5.37
CA LEU A 263 0.24 -23.50 5.19
C LEU A 263 0.13 -25.00 5.52
N PRO A 264 1.11 -25.86 5.17
CA PRO A 264 1.09 -27.27 5.59
C PRO A 264 1.11 -27.48 7.10
N CYS A 265 1.65 -26.55 7.90
CA CYS A 265 1.62 -26.66 9.36
C CYS A 265 0.18 -26.66 9.90
N PHE A 266 -0.72 -25.92 9.24
CA PHE A 266 -2.12 -25.85 9.61
C PHE A 266 -2.86 -27.13 9.22
N ASP A 267 -2.61 -27.63 8.02
CA ASP A 267 -3.21 -28.87 7.52
C ASP A 267 -2.77 -30.08 8.36
N ALA A 268 -1.47 -30.19 8.67
CA ALA A 268 -0.93 -31.25 9.53
C ALA A 268 -1.55 -31.23 10.94
N ALA A 269 -1.86 -30.05 11.48
CA ALA A 269 -2.52 -29.93 12.77
C ALA A 269 -3.99 -30.38 12.73
N ALA A 270 -4.70 -30.13 11.62
CA ALA A 270 -6.04 -30.70 11.41
C ALA A 270 -5.99 -32.22 11.31
N GLN A 271 -5.08 -32.76 10.49
CA GLN A 271 -4.93 -34.20 10.29
C GLN A 271 -4.60 -34.93 11.60
N SER A 272 -3.62 -34.43 12.38
CA SER A 272 -3.21 -35.06 13.65
C SER A 272 -4.26 -34.98 14.76
N SER A 273 -5.12 -33.95 14.76
CA SER A 273 -6.20 -33.78 15.74
C SER A 273 -7.54 -34.36 15.30
N GLY A 274 -7.65 -34.81 14.04
CA GLY A 274 -8.91 -35.24 13.42
C GLY A 274 -9.91 -34.10 13.18
N CYS A 275 -9.52 -32.83 13.35
CA CYS A 275 -10.35 -31.67 13.09
C CYS A 275 -10.41 -31.35 11.59
N GLU A 276 -11.47 -30.65 11.19
CA GLU A 276 -11.57 -30.04 9.86
C GLU A 276 -10.91 -28.65 9.88
N LEU A 277 -10.20 -28.30 8.80
CA LEU A 277 -9.59 -26.98 8.61
C LEU A 277 -10.28 -26.25 7.47
N GLU A 278 -10.73 -25.03 7.76
CA GLU A 278 -11.05 -24.03 6.75
C GLU A 278 -9.95 -22.97 6.75
N LEU A 279 -9.17 -22.89 5.68
CA LEU A 279 -8.15 -21.87 5.49
C LEU A 279 -8.60 -20.86 4.43
N VAL A 280 -8.80 -19.61 4.87
CA VAL A 280 -9.30 -18.51 4.04
C VAL A 280 -8.23 -17.44 3.89
N LEU A 281 -7.84 -17.13 2.65
CA LEU A 281 -7.01 -15.97 2.37
C LEU A 281 -7.84 -14.69 2.56
N GLY A 282 -7.38 -13.79 3.42
CA GLY A 282 -8.03 -12.51 3.65
C GLY A 282 -7.91 -11.58 2.44
N ASP A 283 -8.83 -10.61 2.35
CA ASP A 283 -8.95 -9.63 1.25
C ASP A 283 -7.70 -8.76 0.99
N LYS A 284 -6.69 -8.85 1.86
CA LYS A 284 -5.52 -7.98 1.86
C LYS A 284 -4.27 -8.79 1.53
N SER A 285 -4.02 -8.95 0.24
CA SER A 285 -2.75 -9.46 -0.30
C SER A 285 -1.94 -8.29 -0.86
N TYR A 286 -0.84 -7.97 -0.20
CA TYR A 286 0.08 -6.92 -0.61
C TYR A 286 1.28 -7.53 -1.33
N ARG A 287 1.62 -6.95 -2.49
CA ARG A 287 2.85 -7.31 -3.20
C ARG A 287 4.05 -6.56 -2.63
N SER A 288 5.27 -7.00 -2.93
CA SER A 288 6.47 -6.20 -2.71
C SER A 288 6.46 -4.99 -3.64
N MET A 289 6.95 -3.84 -3.20
CA MET A 289 7.01 -2.64 -4.05
C MET A 289 8.09 -2.79 -5.12
N ILE A 290 7.78 -2.39 -6.35
CA ILE A 290 8.76 -2.15 -7.40
C ILE A 290 8.95 -0.63 -7.51
N ASN A 291 10.04 -0.11 -6.94
CA ASN A 291 10.42 1.27 -7.23
C ASN A 291 11.10 1.31 -8.61
N ASN A 292 10.59 2.17 -9.48
CA ASN A 292 11.14 2.31 -10.83
C ASN A 292 12.53 2.97 -10.79
N LYS A 293 13.55 2.29 -11.31
CA LYS A 293 14.96 2.70 -11.19
C LYS A 293 15.23 4.04 -11.86
N THR A 294 14.70 4.25 -13.07
CA THR A 294 14.80 5.53 -13.78
C THR A 294 14.21 6.67 -12.94
N LEU A 295 13.01 6.48 -12.37
CA LEU A 295 12.38 7.51 -11.52
C LEU A 295 13.18 7.77 -10.24
N VAL A 296 13.67 6.73 -9.56
CA VAL A 296 14.50 6.86 -8.34
C VAL A 296 15.75 7.70 -8.63
N TYR A 297 16.44 7.41 -9.74
CA TYR A 297 17.62 8.16 -10.15
C TYR A 297 17.32 9.64 -10.40
N LEU A 298 16.27 9.93 -11.18
CA LEU A 298 15.86 11.31 -11.45
C LEU A 298 15.46 12.05 -10.18
N MET A 299 14.74 11.38 -9.27
CA MET A 299 14.37 11.95 -7.99
C MET A 299 15.60 12.30 -7.14
N GLN A 300 16.62 11.47 -7.08
CA GLN A 300 17.86 11.77 -6.36
C GLN A 300 18.56 13.02 -6.92
N LEU A 301 18.64 13.14 -8.25
CA LEU A 301 19.20 14.31 -8.90
C LEU A 301 18.37 15.58 -8.62
N ASN A 302 17.05 15.49 -8.72
CA ASN A 302 16.16 16.63 -8.49
C ASN A 302 16.12 17.03 -7.00
N ALA A 303 16.20 16.06 -6.10
CA ALA A 303 16.29 16.26 -4.65
C ALA A 303 17.55 17.02 -4.24
N TYR A 304 18.68 16.74 -4.91
CA TYR A 304 19.92 17.49 -4.73
C TYR A 304 19.72 18.99 -4.92
N TYR A 305 19.02 19.37 -5.99
CA TYR A 305 18.73 20.78 -6.26
C TYR A 305 17.70 21.40 -5.32
N CYS A 306 16.82 20.60 -4.71
CA CYS A 306 15.80 21.06 -3.76
C CYS A 306 16.30 21.09 -2.30
N GLY A 307 17.58 20.77 -2.06
CA GLY A 307 18.15 20.73 -0.71
C GLY A 307 17.68 19.52 0.12
N VAL A 308 17.11 18.48 -0.50
CA VAL A 308 16.66 17.26 0.18
C VAL A 308 17.82 16.25 0.21
N LEU A 309 18.93 16.61 0.86
CA LEU A 309 20.21 15.98 0.52
C LEU A 309 20.70 14.82 1.38
N ALA A 310 20.47 14.80 2.68
CA ALA A 310 20.84 13.64 3.48
C ALA A 310 20.28 13.81 4.88
N THR A 311 19.78 12.72 5.41
CA THR A 311 19.29 12.64 6.78
C THR A 311 20.32 11.87 7.59
N PRO A 312 20.27 11.92 8.93
CA PRO A 312 21.12 11.04 9.73
C PRO A 312 21.07 9.61 9.19
N LEU A 313 22.24 8.98 9.07
CA LEU A 313 22.38 7.62 8.59
C LEU A 313 21.68 6.68 9.58
N LYS A 314 20.42 6.35 9.31
CA LYS A 314 19.73 5.23 9.96
C LYS A 314 20.03 3.96 9.17
N LYS A 315 20.17 2.84 9.88
CA LYS A 315 20.29 1.52 9.22
C LYS A 315 19.09 1.33 8.31
N HIS A 316 19.32 0.77 7.13
CA HIS A 316 18.24 0.39 6.22
C HIS A 316 17.26 -0.51 6.98
N GLN A 317 16.00 -0.10 7.04
CA GLN A 317 14.94 -0.84 7.69
C GLN A 317 13.96 -1.33 6.64
N VAL A 318 13.65 -2.61 6.72
CA VAL A 318 12.60 -3.22 5.93
C VAL A 318 11.27 -2.58 6.28
N MET A 319 10.60 -2.00 5.29
CA MET A 319 9.38 -1.23 5.48
C MET A 319 8.13 -2.12 5.48
N PRO A 320 7.08 -1.74 6.24
CA PRO A 320 5.79 -2.42 6.18
C PRO A 320 5.17 -2.40 4.78
N SER A 321 4.33 -3.39 4.47
CA SER A 321 3.59 -3.44 3.21
C SER A 321 2.76 -2.18 2.98
N VAL A 322 2.76 -1.72 1.72
CA VAL A 322 2.00 -0.55 1.27
C VAL A 322 1.10 -0.94 0.10
N ASP A 323 -0.12 -0.40 0.06
CA ASP A 323 -1.10 -0.71 -1.00
C ASP A 323 -0.71 -0.18 -2.39
N LEU A 324 0.17 0.83 -2.44
CA LEU A 324 0.79 1.32 -3.68
C LEU A 324 1.67 0.25 -4.35
N ALA A 325 2.21 -0.71 -3.59
CA ALA A 325 3.02 -1.79 -4.15
C ALA A 325 2.25 -2.58 -5.21
N ASN A 326 0.97 -2.90 -4.98
CA ASN A 326 0.17 -3.59 -6.01
C ASN A 326 0.04 -2.79 -7.31
N VAL A 327 0.03 -1.45 -7.23
CA VAL A 327 -0.02 -0.57 -8.41
C VAL A 327 1.32 -0.54 -9.13
N SER A 328 2.44 -0.61 -8.41
CA SER A 328 3.77 -0.60 -9.02
C SER A 328 4.05 -1.79 -9.93
N HIS A 329 3.28 -2.87 -9.78
CA HIS A 329 3.32 -4.04 -10.69
C HIS A 329 2.56 -3.84 -12.00
N VAL A 330 1.83 -2.73 -12.15
CA VAL A 330 1.00 -2.43 -13.32
C VAL A 330 1.43 -1.13 -13.99
N VAL A 331 1.87 -0.14 -13.21
CA VAL A 331 2.29 1.18 -13.70
C VAL A 331 3.65 1.53 -13.09
N PRO A 332 4.62 2.06 -13.85
CA PRO A 332 5.87 2.56 -13.31
C PRO A 332 5.61 3.52 -12.15
N SER A 333 6.16 3.20 -10.97
CA SER A 333 5.82 3.89 -9.72
C SER A 333 7.06 4.16 -8.89
N VAL A 334 6.98 5.18 -8.03
CA VAL A 334 8.02 5.47 -7.03
C VAL A 334 7.38 5.95 -5.73
N CYS A 335 7.98 5.57 -4.60
CA CYS A 335 7.50 5.95 -3.27
C CYS A 335 8.65 6.02 -2.27
N PRO A 336 9.51 7.06 -2.32
CA PRO A 336 10.55 7.22 -1.33
C PRO A 336 9.96 7.59 0.03
N ILE A 337 10.82 7.53 1.04
CA ILE A 337 10.60 8.14 2.34
C ILE A 337 11.39 9.45 2.36
N TYR A 338 10.81 10.53 2.87
CA TYR A 338 11.51 11.79 3.07
C TYR A 338 11.43 12.23 4.53
N PHE A 339 12.55 12.75 5.04
CA PHE A 339 12.63 13.19 6.42
C PHE A 339 11.84 14.47 6.68
N ILE A 340 11.22 14.52 7.85
CA ILE A 340 10.39 15.65 8.27
C ILE A 340 11.02 16.49 9.40
N GLY A 341 12.29 16.28 9.75
CA GLY A 341 12.93 17.01 10.85
C GLY A 341 12.75 16.37 12.21
N THR A 342 12.59 15.04 12.28
CA THR A 342 12.44 14.32 13.56
C THR A 342 13.04 12.92 13.51
N ASP A 343 13.62 12.47 14.62
CA ASP A 343 14.06 11.09 14.80
C ASP A 343 12.95 10.17 15.34
N ALA A 344 11.77 10.71 15.66
CA ALA A 344 10.64 9.95 16.16
C ALA A 344 10.20 8.87 15.16
N GLU A 345 9.90 7.67 15.65
CA GLU A 345 9.48 6.56 14.80
C GLU A 345 8.08 6.79 14.23
N VAL A 346 7.89 6.49 12.95
CA VAL A 346 6.56 6.56 12.30
C VAL A 346 5.57 5.65 13.04
N GLY A 347 4.37 6.15 13.32
CA GLY A 347 3.36 5.43 14.09
C GLY A 347 3.27 5.86 15.56
N THR A 348 4.21 6.66 16.05
CA THR A 348 4.24 7.15 17.45
C THR A 348 3.51 8.48 17.66
N ALA A 349 3.21 8.81 18.91
CA ALA A 349 2.59 10.09 19.27
C ALA A 349 3.54 11.27 19.03
N GLU A 350 4.84 11.03 19.22
CA GLU A 350 5.95 11.95 18.97
C GLU A 350 6.00 12.31 17.48
N PHE A 351 5.90 11.30 16.59
CA PHE A 351 5.86 11.55 15.14
C PHE A 351 4.63 12.34 14.72
N LYS A 352 3.46 12.06 15.30
CA LYS A 352 2.24 12.85 15.06
C LYS A 352 2.44 14.33 15.42
N SER A 353 3.11 14.62 16.54
CA SER A 353 3.44 15.99 16.93
C SER A 353 4.39 16.63 15.92
N ALA A 354 5.47 15.92 15.58
CA ALA A 354 6.47 16.37 14.62
C ALA A 354 5.87 16.63 13.23
N ALA A 355 4.88 15.85 12.80
CA ALA A 355 4.18 16.03 11.53
C ALA A 355 3.38 17.35 11.41
N ASN A 356 3.29 18.15 12.48
CA ASN A 356 2.71 19.49 12.47
C ASN A 356 3.73 20.60 12.82
N HIS A 357 5.02 20.28 12.96
CA HIS A 357 6.06 21.28 13.13
C HIS A 357 6.32 22.04 11.83
N HIS A 358 6.76 23.30 11.93
CA HIS A 358 7.08 24.12 10.76
C HIS A 358 8.11 23.45 9.84
N GLN A 359 9.15 22.86 10.42
CA GLN A 359 10.21 22.17 9.67
C GLN A 359 9.69 20.98 8.85
N ALA A 360 8.71 20.22 9.37
CA ALA A 360 8.09 19.11 8.63
C ALA A 360 7.37 19.60 7.36
N TYR A 361 6.75 20.76 7.44
CA TYR A 361 6.15 21.42 6.28
C TYR A 361 7.21 21.88 5.27
N CYS A 362 8.30 22.50 5.72
CA CYS A 362 9.41 22.90 4.84
C CYS A 362 9.98 21.73 4.05
N TYR A 363 10.26 20.59 4.71
CA TYR A 363 10.71 19.39 4.00
C TYR A 363 9.68 18.83 3.03
N SER A 364 8.39 18.89 3.39
CA SER A 364 7.30 18.44 2.53
C SER A 364 7.16 19.30 1.27
N ILE A 365 7.45 20.60 1.37
CA ILE A 365 7.52 21.53 0.22
C ILE A 365 8.72 21.19 -0.67
N SER A 366 9.91 20.97 -0.10
CA SER A 366 11.08 20.54 -0.89
C SER A 366 10.86 19.19 -1.59
N MET A 367 10.15 18.26 -0.93
CA MET A 367 9.75 17.00 -1.55
C MET A 367 8.73 17.21 -2.68
N ALA A 368 7.77 18.14 -2.52
CA ALA A 368 6.81 18.47 -3.56
C ALA A 368 7.51 19.02 -4.82
N LYS A 369 8.53 19.88 -4.63
CA LYS A 369 9.41 20.39 -5.70
C LYS A 369 10.16 19.26 -6.40
N THR A 370 10.75 18.36 -5.62
CA THR A 370 11.48 17.19 -6.14
C THR A 370 10.59 16.32 -7.04
N LEU A 371 9.37 15.98 -6.57
CA LEU A 371 8.42 15.21 -7.37
C LEU A 371 7.96 15.97 -8.62
N ALA A 372 7.75 17.28 -8.52
CA ALA A 372 7.36 18.10 -9.66
C ALA A 372 8.45 18.15 -10.74
N MET A 373 9.71 18.31 -10.34
CA MET A 373 10.85 18.26 -11.26
C MET A 373 10.98 16.90 -11.95
N THR A 374 10.75 15.80 -11.23
CA THR A 374 10.75 14.44 -11.82
C THR A 374 9.57 14.23 -12.77
N ALA A 375 8.41 14.82 -12.47
CA ALA A 375 7.28 14.79 -13.39
C ALA A 375 7.57 15.57 -14.68
N VAL A 376 8.24 16.72 -14.57
CA VAL A 376 8.71 17.51 -15.74
C VAL A 376 9.64 16.67 -16.61
N ASP A 377 10.66 16.02 -16.01
CA ASP A 377 11.56 15.10 -16.74
C ASP A 377 10.78 14.04 -17.54
N PHE A 378 9.78 13.42 -16.91
CA PHE A 378 8.97 12.39 -17.53
C PHE A 378 8.07 12.93 -18.65
N LEU A 379 7.41 14.07 -18.44
CA LEU A 379 6.49 14.66 -19.41
C LEU A 379 7.23 15.14 -20.68
N GLU A 380 8.42 15.70 -20.52
CA GLU A 380 9.16 16.29 -21.64
C GLU A 380 9.97 15.29 -22.46
N THR A 381 10.40 14.18 -21.85
CA THR A 381 11.42 13.31 -22.45
C THR A 381 10.86 11.93 -22.81
N PRO A 382 10.57 11.64 -24.10
CA PRO A 382 10.08 10.33 -24.53
C PRO A 382 10.99 9.15 -24.16
N LEU A 383 12.31 9.37 -24.14
CA LEU A 383 13.28 8.35 -23.71
C LEU A 383 13.10 7.97 -22.24
N ILE A 384 12.79 8.94 -21.35
CA ILE A 384 12.52 8.67 -19.94
C ILE A 384 11.23 7.85 -19.80
N GLN A 385 10.20 8.17 -20.58
CA GLN A 385 8.94 7.40 -20.61
C GLN A 385 9.17 5.96 -21.05
N PHE A 386 9.99 5.76 -22.08
CA PHE A 386 10.39 4.43 -22.56
C PHE A 386 11.17 3.65 -21.50
N ASN A 387 12.19 4.27 -20.90
CA ASN A 387 13.03 3.63 -19.87
C ASN A 387 12.20 3.23 -18.65
N CYS A 388 11.27 4.08 -18.20
CA CYS A 388 10.38 3.75 -17.08
C CYS A 388 9.54 2.49 -17.36
N LYS A 389 9.03 2.34 -18.59
CA LYS A 389 8.26 1.15 -18.99
C LYS A 389 9.16 -0.08 -19.07
N ASN A 390 10.32 0.03 -19.72
CA ASN A 390 11.28 -1.06 -19.85
C ASN A 390 11.78 -1.55 -18.48
N ASP A 391 12.10 -0.65 -17.56
CA ASP A 391 12.53 -0.98 -16.18
C ASP A 391 11.49 -1.86 -15.45
N LEU A 392 10.21 -1.53 -15.61
CA LEU A 392 9.12 -2.29 -15.01
C LEU A 392 8.98 -3.67 -15.66
N GLU A 393 8.96 -3.72 -17.00
CA GLU A 393 8.84 -4.98 -17.75
C GLU A 393 9.99 -5.95 -17.44
N GLU A 394 11.23 -5.46 -17.40
CA GLU A 394 12.39 -6.26 -17.03
C GLU A 394 12.31 -6.79 -15.60
N THR A 395 11.85 -5.97 -14.65
CA THR A 395 11.71 -6.38 -13.25
C THR A 395 10.64 -7.46 -13.10
N LEU A 396 9.48 -7.29 -13.74
CA LEU A 396 8.41 -8.29 -13.76
C LEU A 396 8.83 -9.60 -14.44
N ARG A 397 9.65 -9.53 -15.50
CA ARG A 397 10.20 -10.72 -16.16
C ARG A 397 11.11 -11.50 -15.21
N LYS A 398 12.03 -10.81 -14.52
CA LYS A 398 12.93 -11.43 -13.54
C LYS A 398 12.17 -12.12 -12.41
N GLU A 399 11.14 -11.47 -11.86
CA GLU A 399 10.29 -12.07 -10.81
C GLU A 399 9.60 -13.37 -11.27
N LYS A 400 9.12 -13.41 -12.53
CA LYS A 400 8.49 -14.62 -13.12
C LYS A 400 9.48 -15.75 -13.33
N ASP A 401 10.66 -15.44 -13.85
CA ASP A 401 11.70 -16.44 -14.09
C ASP A 401 12.11 -17.09 -12.75
N GLU A 402 12.36 -16.29 -11.72
CA GLU A 402 12.74 -16.78 -10.39
C GLU A 402 11.65 -17.61 -9.69
N THR A 403 10.37 -17.33 -9.92
CA THR A 403 9.26 -18.13 -9.38
C THR A 403 9.09 -19.46 -10.12
N THR A 404 9.50 -19.55 -11.38
CA THR A 404 9.39 -20.77 -12.20
C THR A 404 10.40 -21.84 -11.77
N PHE A 405 11.58 -21.46 -11.28
CA PHE A 405 12.61 -22.40 -10.80
C PHE A 405 12.32 -23.04 -9.42
N MET A 406 11.12 -22.84 -8.86
CA MET A 406 10.75 -23.38 -7.55
C MET A 406 10.32 -24.85 -7.60
N VAL A 407 11.27 -25.78 -7.72
CA VAL A 407 11.03 -27.22 -7.54
C VAL A 407 11.28 -27.60 -6.08
N PHE A 408 10.29 -27.38 -5.23
CA PHE A 408 10.13 -28.17 -4.01
C PHE A 408 9.00 -29.18 -4.28
N PRO A 409 9.16 -30.48 -3.95
CA PRO A 409 8.01 -31.37 -3.94
C PRO A 409 7.03 -30.90 -2.85
N VAL A 410 5.78 -30.64 -3.20
CA VAL A 410 4.75 -30.16 -2.25
C VAL A 410 3.51 -31.04 -2.36
N ASN A 411 2.93 -31.42 -1.22
CA ASN A 411 1.54 -31.88 -1.14
C ASN A 411 0.63 -30.66 -1.31
N GLN A 412 -0.33 -30.71 -2.24
CA GLN A 412 -1.26 -29.59 -2.46
C GLN A 412 -2.18 -29.40 -1.25
N VAL A 413 -2.12 -28.24 -0.61
CA VAL A 413 -3.08 -27.82 0.41
C VAL A 413 -4.20 -27.05 -0.27
N THR A 414 -5.46 -27.40 0.00
CA THR A 414 -6.62 -26.70 -0.56
C THR A 414 -6.82 -25.37 0.17
N VAL A 415 -6.74 -24.25 -0.56
CA VAL A 415 -6.95 -22.89 -0.02
C VAL A 415 -8.24 -22.32 -0.61
N TYR A 416 -9.15 -21.84 0.24
CA TYR A 416 -10.38 -21.19 -0.21
C TYR A 416 -10.16 -19.67 -0.35
N SER A 417 -10.72 -19.08 -1.41
CA SER A 417 -10.73 -17.63 -1.62
C SER A 417 -12.11 -17.04 -1.30
N LEU A 418 -12.14 -15.81 -0.76
CA LEU A 418 -13.39 -15.11 -0.54
C LEU A 418 -14.02 -14.71 -1.89
N PRO A 419 -15.31 -14.98 -2.14
CA PRO A 419 -15.97 -14.48 -3.33
C PRO A 419 -16.00 -12.94 -3.30
N ASN A 420 -15.63 -12.31 -4.43
CA ASN A 420 -15.79 -10.87 -4.61
C ASN A 420 -17.25 -10.50 -4.32
N ALA A 421 -17.48 -9.59 -3.37
CA ALA A 421 -18.80 -9.08 -3.06
C ALA A 421 -19.35 -8.29 -4.26
N ILE A 422 -20.00 -9.03 -5.16
CA ILE A 422 -21.01 -8.53 -6.09
C ILE A 422 -22.30 -8.49 -5.26
N PRO A 423 -23.08 -7.40 -5.27
CA PRO A 423 -24.41 -7.45 -4.67
C PRO A 423 -25.25 -8.38 -5.53
N VAL A 424 -25.62 -9.56 -5.02
CA VAL A 424 -26.56 -10.45 -5.69
C VAL A 424 -27.67 -10.80 -4.73
N ASP A 425 -28.88 -10.55 -5.21
CA ASP A 425 -30.13 -11.05 -4.71
C ASP A 425 -30.06 -12.52 -4.27
N SER A 426 -30.85 -12.83 -3.26
CA SER A 426 -31.09 -14.18 -2.75
C SER A 426 -31.52 -15.14 -3.86
N ASN A 427 -30.65 -16.06 -4.28
CA ASN A 427 -30.91 -17.51 -4.29
C ASN A 427 -29.82 -18.32 -5.01
N THR A 428 -29.55 -19.49 -4.42
CA THR A 428 -28.99 -20.74 -5.01
C THR A 428 -27.51 -20.83 -5.40
N GLY A 429 -26.81 -21.76 -4.72
CA GLY A 429 -25.87 -22.73 -5.34
C GLY A 429 -24.39 -22.38 -5.35
N TRP A 430 -23.60 -22.97 -4.44
CA TRP A 430 -22.13 -22.94 -4.50
C TRP A 430 -21.62 -23.98 -5.51
N SER A 431 -20.81 -23.57 -6.48
CA SER A 431 -20.09 -24.46 -7.41
C SER A 431 -18.61 -24.59 -7.04
N LYS A 432 -18.11 -25.83 -6.92
CA LYS A 432 -16.68 -26.16 -6.83
C LYS A 432 -15.97 -25.85 -8.17
N GLN A 433 -14.78 -25.26 -8.12
CA GLN A 433 -13.79 -25.36 -9.20
C GLN A 433 -12.56 -26.09 -8.67
N VAL A 434 -12.10 -27.07 -9.46
CA VAL A 434 -10.96 -27.97 -9.21
C VAL A 434 -9.65 -27.26 -9.48
#